data_AF-A0A6J6SWF0-F1
#
_entry.id   AF-A0A6J6SWF0-F1
#
_cell.length_a   1.000
_cell.length_b   1.000
_cell.length_c   1.000
_cell.angle_alpha   90.00
_cell.angle_beta   90.00
_cell.angle_gamma   90.00
#
_symmetry.space_group_name_H-M   'P 1'
#
loop_
_entity.id
_entity.type
_entity.pdbx_description
1 polymer ?
#
loop_
_entity_poly.entity_id
_entity_poly.type
_entity_poly.pdbx_seq_one_letter_code
_entity_poly.pdbx_strand_id
1 'polypeptide(L)'
;MNLQRRSLFAIISGSIISLFSPGALAADGPLVKPKRLGQVIIFRNKKYTAIKKGKLLVWDKGVAIKAAASASPTASASATPKPSATVTTSALTLVAKLSDISDGETKVILIKPSSGASFSVAVSKVGGTVTVFSATCTHQGCIVETVGNELGCPCHGSAFNPHTGAVIQGPAQSALKKYAVSEEAGSIYIKI
;
A
#
# COMPACT_ATOMS: atom_id res chain seq x y z
N MET A 1 -53.51 46.97 48.13
CA MET A 1 -53.34 46.50 49.52
C MET A 1 -52.78 45.09 49.50
N ASN A 2 -51.78 44.86 50.36
CA ASN A 2 -51.27 43.58 50.87
C ASN A 2 -50.24 42.78 50.06
N LEU A 3 -49.02 43.25 50.33
CA LEU A 3 -47.71 42.61 50.31
C LEU A 3 -47.63 41.42 51.29
N GLN A 4 -47.15 40.26 50.86
CA GLN A 4 -46.45 39.31 51.73
C GLN A 4 -45.25 38.70 50.99
N ARG A 5 -44.09 38.97 51.58
CA ARG A 5 -42.74 38.50 51.23
C ARG A 5 -42.55 37.03 51.60
N ARG A 6 -41.63 36.35 50.92
CA ARG A 6 -40.71 35.28 51.41
C ARG A 6 -39.76 34.91 50.26
N SER A 7 -38.57 35.49 50.25
CA SER A 7 -37.29 34.90 50.72
C SER A 7 -36.55 34.08 49.66
N LEU A 8 -35.41 34.67 49.28
CA LEU A 8 -34.24 34.14 48.58
C LEU A 8 -33.83 32.74 49.09
N PHE A 9 -33.32 31.87 48.21
CA PHE A 9 -32.04 31.14 48.38
C PHE A 9 -31.66 30.45 47.06
N ALA A 10 -30.41 30.67 46.65
CA ALA A 10 -29.77 30.12 45.47
C ALA A 10 -29.40 28.64 45.65
N ILE A 11 -29.55 27.81 44.61
CA ILE A 11 -28.73 26.61 44.43
C ILE A 11 -28.36 26.48 42.95
N ILE A 12 -27.07 26.62 42.72
CA ILE A 12 -26.33 26.26 41.51
C ILE A 12 -26.23 24.73 41.48
N SER A 13 -26.67 24.09 40.40
CA SER A 13 -26.15 22.77 40.03
C SER A 13 -26.27 22.58 38.53
N GLY A 14 -25.18 22.86 37.82
CA GLY A 14 -25.00 22.46 36.44
C GLY A 14 -24.89 20.95 36.34
N SER A 15 -25.52 20.37 35.31
CA SER A 15 -25.40 18.98 34.86
C SER A 15 -26.47 18.78 33.77
N ILE A 16 -26.26 18.23 32.60
CA ILE A 16 -25.15 17.54 31.96
C ILE A 16 -25.37 17.80 30.47
N ILE A 17 -24.37 18.38 29.80
CA ILE A 17 -24.32 18.39 28.33
C ILE A 17 -24.09 16.93 27.93
N SER A 18 -25.15 16.25 27.51
CA SER A 18 -25.04 14.92 26.89
C SER A 18 -24.37 15.07 25.53
N LEU A 19 -23.03 15.15 25.55
CA LEU A 19 -22.18 14.77 24.43
C LEU A 19 -22.33 13.26 24.24
N PHE A 20 -23.46 12.85 23.66
CA PHE A 20 -23.58 11.52 23.08
C PHE A 20 -22.85 11.58 21.75
N SER A 21 -21.52 11.50 21.81
CA SER A 21 -20.71 11.07 20.68
C SER A 21 -21.11 9.63 20.39
N PRO A 22 -21.72 9.32 19.23
CA PRO A 22 -21.69 7.95 18.76
C PRO A 22 -20.22 7.70 18.43
N GLY A 23 -19.52 7.00 19.33
CA GLY A 23 -18.25 6.39 19.02
C GLY A 23 -18.45 5.59 17.75
N ALA A 24 -17.88 6.08 16.65
CA ALA A 24 -17.75 5.31 15.44
C ALA A 24 -16.93 4.07 15.83
N LEU A 25 -17.63 2.96 16.06
CA LEU A 25 -17.05 1.63 16.07
C LEU A 25 -16.41 1.48 14.69
N ALA A 26 -15.12 1.76 14.62
CA ALA A 26 -14.30 1.48 13.47
C ALA A 26 -14.54 0.00 13.13
N ALA A 27 -15.02 -0.28 11.92
CA ALA A 27 -15.14 -1.64 11.45
C ALA A 27 -13.74 -2.29 11.56
N ASP A 28 -13.59 -3.21 12.51
CA ASP A 28 -12.32 -3.87 12.84
C ASP A 28 -11.82 -4.81 11.73
N GLY A 29 -12.53 -4.87 10.59
CA GLY A 29 -12.22 -5.75 9.48
C GLY A 29 -12.44 -5.10 8.11
N PRO A 30 -12.05 -5.81 7.05
CA PRO A 30 -12.16 -5.33 5.68
C PRO A 30 -13.61 -5.02 5.29
N LEU A 31 -13.85 -3.83 4.72
CA LEU A 31 -15.19 -3.36 4.31
C LEU A 31 -15.77 -4.15 3.12
N VAL A 32 -14.90 -4.77 2.32
CA VAL A 32 -15.30 -5.55 1.13
C VAL A 32 -15.78 -6.94 1.56
N LYS A 33 -16.92 -7.42 1.04
CA LYS A 33 -17.41 -8.77 1.33
C LYS A 33 -16.58 -9.85 0.60
N PRO A 34 -16.26 -10.99 1.25
CA PRO A 34 -15.56 -12.09 0.58
C PRO A 34 -16.42 -12.72 -0.51
N LYS A 35 -15.82 -12.98 -1.67
CA LYS A 35 -16.50 -13.57 -2.84
C LYS A 35 -16.42 -15.09 -2.88
N ARG A 36 -15.40 -15.68 -2.25
CA ARG A 36 -15.20 -17.14 -2.21
C ARG A 36 -14.66 -17.63 -0.87
N LEU A 37 -15.00 -18.86 -0.50
CA LEU A 37 -14.45 -19.52 0.68
C LEU A 37 -12.93 -19.67 0.54
N GLY A 38 -12.17 -19.35 1.59
CA GLY A 38 -10.70 -19.42 1.56
C GLY A 38 -10.01 -18.25 0.84
N GLN A 39 -10.75 -17.24 0.37
CA GLN A 39 -10.15 -15.98 -0.09
C GLN A 39 -9.34 -15.36 1.04
N VAL A 40 -8.13 -14.88 0.75
CA VAL A 40 -7.25 -14.23 1.72
C VAL A 40 -7.03 -12.79 1.32
N ILE A 41 -7.09 -11.86 2.27
CA ILE A 41 -6.67 -10.47 2.08
C ILE A 41 -5.82 -9.99 3.24
N ILE A 42 -4.96 -9.01 2.99
CA ILE A 42 -4.18 -8.35 4.03
C ILE A 42 -4.76 -6.96 4.25
N PHE A 43 -5.17 -6.67 5.48
CA PHE A 43 -5.73 -5.37 5.86
C PHE A 43 -5.15 -4.96 7.21
N ARG A 44 -4.58 -3.76 7.29
CA ARG A 44 -3.98 -3.19 8.52
C ARG A 44 -2.99 -4.16 9.22
N ASN A 45 -2.09 -4.77 8.44
CA ASN A 45 -1.09 -5.73 8.91
C ASN A 45 -1.66 -7.01 9.58
N LYS A 46 -2.89 -7.38 9.21
CA LYS A 46 -3.53 -8.64 9.58
C LYS A 46 -3.96 -9.38 8.31
N LYS A 47 -3.72 -10.69 8.28
CA LYS A 47 -4.19 -11.61 7.24
C LYS A 47 -5.60 -12.07 7.61
N TYR A 48 -6.58 -11.71 6.79
CA TYR A 48 -7.96 -12.16 6.91
C TYR A 48 -8.24 -13.29 5.94
N THR A 49 -8.90 -14.34 6.40
CA THR A 49 -9.33 -15.47 5.58
C THR A 49 -10.86 -15.55 5.55
N ALA A 50 -11.43 -15.71 4.36
CA ALA A 50 -12.87 -15.87 4.19
C ALA A 50 -13.31 -17.24 4.69
N ILE A 51 -14.14 -17.24 5.72
CA ILE A 51 -14.73 -18.42 6.35
C ILE A 51 -16.24 -18.46 6.11
N LYS A 52 -16.82 -19.66 6.15
CA LYS A 52 -18.27 -19.85 6.05
C LYS A 52 -18.89 -19.75 7.43
N LYS A 53 -19.76 -18.76 7.64
CA LYS A 53 -20.58 -18.63 8.86
C LYS A 53 -22.05 -18.83 8.47
N GLY A 54 -22.54 -20.05 8.62
CA GLY A 54 -23.87 -20.44 8.13
C GLY A 54 -23.94 -20.47 6.60
N LYS A 55 -24.83 -19.68 6.00
CA LYS A 55 -24.99 -19.53 4.54
C LYS A 55 -24.15 -18.40 3.93
N LEU A 56 -23.46 -17.60 4.76
CA LEU A 56 -22.72 -16.41 4.32
C LEU A 56 -21.21 -16.61 4.45
N LEU A 57 -20.46 -15.95 3.56
CA LEU A 57 -19.01 -15.81 3.65
C LEU A 57 -18.69 -14.55 4.46
N VAL A 58 -17.82 -14.69 5.47
CA VAL A 58 -17.36 -13.59 6.32
C VAL A 58 -15.84 -13.67 6.49
N TRP A 59 -15.20 -12.56 6.77
CA TRP A 59 -13.79 -12.57 7.18
C TRP A 59 -13.65 -13.15 8.59
N ASP A 60 -12.59 -13.93 8.81
CA ASP A 60 -12.16 -14.33 10.15
C ASP A 60 -11.68 -13.10 10.96
N LYS A 61 -11.19 -13.33 12.18
CA LYS A 61 -10.77 -12.24 13.08
C LYS A 61 -9.50 -11.51 12.64
N GLY A 62 -8.88 -11.91 11.53
CA GLY A 62 -7.60 -11.39 11.09
C GLY A 62 -6.45 -11.85 11.99
N VAL A 63 -5.52 -12.63 11.43
CA VAL A 63 -4.30 -13.02 12.15
C VAL A 63 -3.26 -11.95 11.93
N ALA A 64 -2.74 -11.36 13.01
CA ALA A 64 -1.61 -10.45 12.94
C ALA A 64 -0.42 -11.16 12.30
N ILE A 65 0.00 -10.67 11.14
CA ILE A 65 1.25 -11.10 10.54
C ILE A 65 2.35 -10.37 11.31
N LYS A 66 3.01 -11.07 12.24
CA LYS A 66 4.34 -10.66 12.68
C LYS A 66 5.14 -10.48 11.40
N ALA A 67 5.77 -9.31 11.21
CA ALA A 67 6.75 -9.13 10.16
C ALA A 67 7.77 -10.27 10.32
N ALA A 68 7.66 -11.27 9.46
CA ALA A 68 8.63 -12.35 9.45
C ALA A 68 9.90 -11.70 8.94
N ALA A 69 10.90 -11.59 9.82
CA ALA A 69 12.28 -11.53 9.39
C ALA A 69 12.48 -12.74 8.48
N SER A 70 12.45 -12.51 7.17
CA SER A 70 12.65 -13.56 6.20
C SER A 70 14.07 -14.05 6.37
N ALA A 71 14.21 -15.29 6.81
CA ALA A 71 15.48 -15.96 6.96
C ALA A 71 16.31 -15.79 5.68
N SER A 72 17.49 -15.18 5.84
CA SER A 72 18.54 -15.18 4.84
C SER A 72 18.94 -16.63 4.57
N PRO A 73 19.01 -17.11 3.30
CA PRO A 73 19.77 -18.32 3.04
C PRO A 73 21.24 -18.05 3.41
N THR A 74 21.82 -19.00 4.12
CA THR A 74 23.21 -19.05 4.59
C THR A 74 24.17 -18.83 3.42
N ALA A 75 24.98 -17.77 3.51
CA ALA A 75 26.13 -17.57 2.66
C ALA A 75 27.18 -18.65 2.95
N SER A 76 27.55 -19.42 1.93
CA SER A 76 28.74 -20.26 1.96
C SER A 76 29.96 -19.38 1.66
N ALA A 77 30.84 -19.33 2.65
CA ALA A 77 32.18 -18.74 2.74
C ALA A 77 32.78 -17.88 1.61
N SER A 78 33.21 -16.70 2.04
CA SER A 78 34.56 -16.12 1.82
C SER A 78 34.98 -15.70 0.40
N ALA A 79 34.84 -14.39 0.14
CA ALA A 79 36.00 -13.53 -0.04
C ALA A 79 35.59 -12.08 0.26
N THR A 80 36.36 -11.38 1.09
CA THR A 80 36.27 -9.93 1.29
C THR A 80 36.68 -9.21 0.00
N PRO A 81 35.90 -8.21 -0.48
CA PRO A 81 36.49 -7.07 -1.15
C PRO A 81 36.25 -5.81 -0.32
N LYS A 82 37.38 -5.30 0.19
CA LYS A 82 37.81 -3.91 0.35
C LYS A 82 36.87 -2.84 -0.24
N PRO A 83 36.63 -1.71 0.47
CA PRO A 83 35.84 -0.61 -0.08
C PRO A 83 36.62 -0.03 -1.27
N SER A 84 36.12 -0.28 -2.48
CA SER A 84 36.63 0.34 -3.69
C SER A 84 35.47 1.08 -4.34
N ALA A 85 35.48 2.40 -4.15
CA ALA A 85 34.74 3.30 -4.99
C ALA A 85 35.14 3.04 -6.46
N THR A 86 34.19 2.60 -7.26
CA THR A 86 34.18 2.83 -8.70
C THR A 86 32.72 2.96 -9.10
N VAL A 87 32.25 4.20 -9.16
CA VAL A 87 30.96 4.55 -9.73
C VAL A 87 31.09 4.29 -11.23
N THR A 88 30.73 3.09 -11.67
CA THR A 88 30.54 2.80 -13.09
C THR A 88 29.19 3.38 -13.49
N THR A 89 29.21 4.65 -13.88
CA THR A 89 28.13 5.34 -14.57
C THR A 89 27.91 4.67 -15.92
N SER A 90 27.09 3.62 -15.96
CA SER A 90 26.58 3.09 -17.22
C SER A 90 25.27 2.34 -16.99
N ALA A 91 24.22 2.84 -17.67
CA ALA A 91 22.86 2.32 -17.77
C ALA A 91 21.87 2.63 -16.62
N LEU A 92 21.94 3.82 -16.03
CA LEU A 92 20.82 4.36 -15.26
C LEU A 92 19.82 5.05 -16.19
N THR A 93 18.53 4.73 -16.04
CA THR A 93 17.44 5.38 -16.78
C THR A 93 16.68 6.29 -15.84
N LEU A 94 16.57 7.57 -16.20
CA LEU A 94 15.79 8.56 -15.45
C LEU A 94 14.29 8.21 -15.53
N VAL A 95 13.63 8.16 -14.38
CA VAL A 95 12.20 7.85 -14.26
C VAL A 95 11.38 9.10 -14.01
N ALA A 96 11.68 9.83 -12.93
CA ALA A 96 10.96 11.02 -12.48
C ALA A 96 11.79 11.80 -11.46
N LYS A 97 11.37 13.02 -11.10
CA LYS A 97 11.91 13.68 -9.91
C LYS A 97 11.23 13.12 -8.66
N LEU A 98 11.98 13.05 -7.57
CA LEU A 98 11.47 12.61 -6.27
C LEU A 98 10.38 13.53 -5.71
N SER A 99 10.39 14.80 -6.10
CA SER A 99 9.37 15.80 -5.78
C SER A 99 8.03 15.56 -6.47
N ASP A 100 8.04 14.83 -7.59
CA ASP A 100 6.84 14.63 -8.42
C ASP A 100 5.97 13.48 -7.90
N ILE A 101 6.48 12.72 -6.92
CA ILE A 101 5.81 11.59 -6.25
C ILE A 101 5.67 11.91 -4.76
N SER A 102 4.44 12.11 -4.31
CA SER A 102 4.11 12.37 -2.90
C SER A 102 4.21 11.10 -2.07
N ASP A 103 4.37 11.22 -0.75
CA ASP A 103 4.30 10.06 0.13
C ASP A 103 2.88 9.47 0.16
N GLY A 104 2.76 8.15 0.06
CA GLY A 104 1.51 7.43 -0.14
C GLY A 104 1.00 7.39 -1.58
N GLU A 105 1.71 8.02 -2.53
CA GLU A 105 1.27 8.10 -3.92
C GLU A 105 1.85 6.97 -4.77
N THR A 106 1.09 6.55 -5.79
CA THR A 106 1.54 5.64 -6.85
C THR A 106 1.18 6.21 -8.22
N LYS A 107 2.18 6.36 -9.10
CA LYS A 107 2.00 6.83 -10.48
C LYS A 107 2.52 5.82 -11.49
N VAL A 108 1.78 5.65 -12.58
CA VAL A 108 2.26 4.92 -13.76
C VAL A 108 2.85 5.92 -14.75
N ILE A 109 4.10 5.72 -15.14
CA ILE A 109 4.89 6.64 -15.96
C ILE A 109 5.43 5.91 -17.19
N LEU A 110 5.21 6.48 -18.36
CA LEU A 110 5.79 6.02 -19.62
C LEU A 110 7.19 6.59 -19.79
N ILE A 111 8.19 5.71 -19.85
CA ILE A 111 9.58 6.05 -20.08
C ILE A 111 9.91 5.90 -21.56
N LYS A 112 10.44 6.97 -22.15
CA LYS A 112 10.94 7.02 -23.53
C LYS A 112 12.45 7.27 -23.51
N PRO A 113 13.27 6.22 -23.39
CA PRO A 113 14.71 6.39 -23.36
C PRO A 113 15.22 6.85 -24.75
N SER A 114 16.36 7.54 -24.77
CA SER A 114 17.00 7.98 -26.03
C SER A 114 17.49 6.82 -26.91
N SER A 115 17.59 5.62 -26.34
CA SER A 115 17.93 4.38 -27.02
C SER A 115 17.13 3.23 -26.40
N GLY A 116 16.59 2.34 -27.23
CA GLY A 116 15.76 1.21 -26.81
C GLY A 116 14.25 1.44 -26.93
N ALA A 117 13.47 0.42 -26.58
CA ALA A 117 12.00 0.49 -26.64
C ALA A 117 11.45 1.31 -25.47
N SER A 118 10.35 2.02 -25.70
CA SER A 118 9.59 2.67 -24.62
C SER A 118 8.91 1.62 -23.74
N PHE A 119 8.86 1.86 -22.44
CA PHE A 119 8.22 0.98 -21.48
C PHE A 119 7.59 1.79 -20.34
N SER A 120 6.61 1.22 -19.66
CA SER A 120 5.94 1.91 -18.53
C SER A 120 6.34 1.29 -17.21
N VAL A 121 6.44 2.12 -16.18
CA VAL A 121 6.76 1.72 -14.81
C VAL A 121 5.73 2.29 -13.84
N ALA A 122 5.44 1.55 -12.78
CA ALA A 122 4.70 2.04 -11.62
C ALA A 122 5.69 2.46 -10.55
N VAL A 123 5.62 3.73 -10.14
CA VAL A 123 6.45 4.34 -9.10
C VAL A 123 5.58 4.62 -7.90
N SER A 124 5.97 4.09 -6.75
CA SER A 124 5.25 4.26 -5.49
C SER A 124 6.21 4.80 -4.44
N LYS A 125 5.73 5.70 -3.57
CA LYS A 125 6.52 6.23 -2.45
C LYS A 125 5.75 6.06 -1.15
N VAL A 126 6.34 5.44 -0.13
CA VAL A 126 5.72 5.26 1.20
C VAL A 126 6.77 5.38 2.28
N GLY A 127 6.52 6.24 3.27
CA GLY A 127 7.45 6.47 4.38
C GLY A 127 8.84 6.89 3.91
N GLY A 128 8.90 7.69 2.85
CA GLY A 128 10.13 8.12 2.18
C GLY A 128 10.79 7.07 1.29
N THR A 129 10.29 5.82 1.26
CA THR A 129 10.87 4.74 0.46
C THR A 129 10.23 4.69 -0.93
N VAL A 130 11.05 4.75 -1.99
CA VAL A 130 10.59 4.60 -3.38
C VAL A 130 10.68 3.14 -3.82
N THR A 131 9.63 2.66 -4.48
CA THR A 131 9.63 1.37 -5.19
C THR A 131 9.21 1.57 -6.63
N VAL A 132 9.90 0.89 -7.55
CA VAL A 132 9.57 0.92 -8.97
C VAL A 132 9.35 -0.49 -9.49
N PHE A 133 8.21 -0.72 -10.12
CA PHE A 133 7.84 -1.97 -10.77
C PHE A 133 7.53 -1.74 -12.25
N SER A 134 7.61 -2.78 -13.07
CA SER A 134 7.05 -2.73 -14.42
C SER A 134 5.55 -2.50 -14.33
N ALA A 135 5.02 -1.59 -15.15
CA ALA A 135 3.58 -1.43 -15.30
C ALA A 135 2.97 -2.45 -16.28
N THR A 136 3.78 -3.35 -16.85
CA THR A 136 3.30 -4.40 -17.74
C THR A 136 2.69 -5.54 -16.93
N CYS A 137 1.40 -5.78 -17.11
CA CYS A 137 0.67 -6.88 -16.51
C CYS A 137 1.28 -8.22 -16.93
N THR A 138 1.61 -9.07 -15.96
CA THR A 138 2.23 -10.39 -16.17
C THR A 138 1.28 -11.44 -16.74
N HIS A 139 0.00 -11.12 -16.92
CA HIS A 139 -0.95 -12.00 -17.61
C HIS A 139 -0.73 -12.01 -19.13
N GLN A 140 -0.91 -10.85 -19.79
CA GLN A 140 -0.87 -10.71 -21.25
C GLN A 140 -0.22 -9.40 -21.73
N GLY A 141 0.47 -8.66 -20.85
CA GLY A 141 1.27 -7.52 -21.26
C GLY A 141 0.57 -6.15 -21.31
N CYS A 142 -0.72 -6.06 -20.95
CA CYS A 142 -1.40 -4.77 -20.85
C CYS A 142 -0.76 -3.86 -19.79
N ILE A 143 -0.82 -2.54 -19.99
CA ILE A 143 -0.34 -1.59 -18.98
C ILE A 143 -1.38 -1.49 -17.85
N VAL A 144 -0.91 -1.60 -16.61
CA VAL A 144 -1.73 -1.41 -15.41
C VAL A 144 -1.92 0.08 -15.12
N GLU A 145 -2.99 0.41 -14.41
CA GLU A 145 -3.36 1.76 -14.00
C GLU A 145 -3.50 1.81 -12.47
N THR A 146 -3.34 2.99 -11.88
CA THR A 146 -3.62 3.17 -10.44
C THR A 146 -5.13 3.16 -10.22
N VAL A 147 -5.65 2.15 -9.51
CA VAL A 147 -7.07 2.02 -9.16
C VAL A 147 -7.18 2.01 -7.64
N GLY A 148 -7.54 3.15 -7.06
CA GLY A 148 -7.49 3.34 -5.61
C GLY A 148 -6.05 3.17 -5.10
N ASN A 149 -5.82 2.15 -4.27
CA ASN A 149 -4.50 1.84 -3.68
C ASN A 149 -3.83 0.61 -4.33
N GLU A 150 -4.30 0.21 -5.51
CA GLU A 150 -3.82 -0.97 -6.24
C GLU A 150 -3.39 -0.60 -7.67
N LEU A 151 -2.63 -1.49 -8.31
CA LEU A 151 -2.35 -1.43 -9.74
C LEU A 151 -3.30 -2.39 -10.47
N GLY A 152 -4.34 -1.85 -11.10
CA GLY A 152 -5.36 -2.60 -11.82
C GLY A 152 -5.08 -2.73 -13.31
N CYS A 153 -5.21 -3.92 -13.88
CA CYS A 153 -5.12 -4.17 -15.31
C CYS A 153 -6.51 -4.06 -15.96
N PRO A 154 -6.73 -3.11 -16.89
CA PRO A 154 -8.05 -2.88 -17.49
C PRO A 154 -8.50 -4.01 -18.44
N CYS A 155 -7.57 -4.83 -18.94
CA CYS A 155 -7.90 -5.87 -19.92
C CYS A 155 -8.72 -7.03 -19.32
N HIS A 156 -8.33 -7.53 -18.14
CA HIS A 156 -8.91 -8.75 -17.55
C HIS A 156 -9.10 -8.67 -16.04
N GLY A 157 -8.84 -7.50 -15.43
CA GLY A 157 -9.04 -7.26 -14.00
C GLY A 157 -7.98 -7.88 -13.09
N SER A 158 -6.78 -8.22 -13.59
CA SER A 158 -5.67 -8.54 -12.68
C SER A 158 -5.32 -7.31 -11.83
N ALA A 159 -4.97 -7.52 -10.57
CA ALA A 159 -4.59 -6.44 -9.66
C ALA A 159 -3.29 -6.78 -8.94
N PHE A 160 -2.46 -5.78 -8.69
CA PHE A 160 -1.16 -5.93 -8.05
C PHE A 160 -0.97 -4.92 -6.93
N ASN A 161 -0.18 -5.31 -5.94
CA ASN A 161 0.20 -4.42 -4.86
C ASN A 161 1.27 -3.44 -5.36
N PRO A 162 1.07 -2.11 -5.23
CA PRO A 162 2.00 -1.11 -5.76
C PRO A 162 3.34 -1.03 -5.01
N HIS A 163 3.43 -1.60 -3.80
CA HIS A 163 4.63 -1.54 -2.95
C HIS A 163 5.46 -2.83 -3.00
N THR A 164 4.80 -3.97 -3.24
CA THR A 164 5.47 -5.28 -3.30
C THR A 164 5.48 -5.91 -4.69
N GLY A 165 4.67 -5.41 -5.62
CA GLY A 165 4.47 -5.98 -6.96
C GLY A 165 3.66 -7.28 -6.94
N ALA A 166 3.28 -7.80 -5.77
CA ALA A 166 2.60 -9.08 -5.63
C ALA A 166 1.21 -9.06 -6.27
N VAL A 167 0.79 -10.19 -6.82
CA VAL A 167 -0.58 -10.36 -7.34
C VAL A 167 -1.56 -10.30 -6.18
N ILE A 168 -2.56 -9.42 -6.30
CA ILE A 168 -3.73 -9.34 -5.42
C ILE A 168 -4.90 -10.10 -6.06
N GLN A 169 -5.10 -9.94 -7.37
CA GLN A 169 -6.17 -10.56 -8.12
C GLN A 169 -5.66 -11.10 -9.47
N GLY A 170 -6.05 -12.33 -9.80
CA GLY A 170 -5.77 -12.94 -11.10
C GLY A 170 -6.60 -12.32 -12.25
N PRO A 171 -6.41 -12.75 -13.50
CA PRO A 171 -5.76 -14.00 -13.93
C PRO A 171 -4.23 -14.06 -13.80
N ALA A 172 -3.51 -12.95 -13.70
CA ALA A 172 -2.06 -12.96 -13.46
C ALA A 172 -1.67 -13.88 -12.29
N GLN A 173 -0.61 -14.67 -12.46
CA GLN A 173 -0.09 -15.58 -11.42
C GLN A 173 1.29 -15.17 -10.90
N SER A 174 1.96 -14.23 -11.58
CA SER A 174 3.32 -13.77 -11.27
C SER A 174 3.33 -12.31 -10.85
N ALA A 175 4.15 -11.96 -9.87
CA ALA A 175 4.35 -10.58 -9.43
C ALA A 175 4.96 -9.71 -10.55
N LEU A 176 4.70 -8.40 -10.51
CA LEU A 176 5.33 -7.43 -11.40
C LEU A 176 6.86 -7.44 -11.23
N LYS A 177 7.61 -7.27 -12.33
CA LYS A 177 9.07 -7.14 -12.28
C LYS A 177 9.44 -5.93 -11.45
N LYS A 178 10.26 -6.11 -10.41
CA LYS A 178 10.85 -5.02 -9.62
C LYS A 178 12.09 -4.47 -10.31
N TYR A 179 12.27 -3.16 -10.31
CA TYR A 179 13.50 -2.51 -10.74
C TYR A 179 14.34 -2.10 -9.51
N ALA A 180 15.67 -2.15 -9.67
CA ALA A 180 16.59 -1.56 -8.70
C ALA A 180 16.54 -0.03 -8.84
N VAL A 181 16.30 0.67 -7.74
CA VAL A 181 16.13 2.12 -7.69
C VAL A 181 17.42 2.77 -7.17
N SER A 182 17.88 3.83 -7.84
CA SER A 182 18.91 4.75 -7.36
C SER A 182 18.30 6.15 -7.24
N GLU A 183 18.53 6.83 -6.12
CA GLU A 183 18.08 8.21 -5.90
C GLU A 183 19.30 9.13 -5.92
N GLU A 184 19.40 9.99 -6.92
CA GLU A 184 20.55 10.88 -7.12
C GLU A 184 20.07 12.29 -7.39
N ALA A 185 20.58 13.27 -6.62
CA ALA A 185 20.25 14.69 -6.76
C ALA A 185 18.73 14.98 -6.86
N GLY A 186 17.90 14.25 -6.10
CA GLY A 186 16.44 14.42 -6.11
C GLY A 186 15.74 13.82 -7.32
N SER A 187 16.41 12.97 -8.09
CA SER A 187 15.85 12.23 -9.22
C SER A 187 15.88 10.73 -8.98
N ILE A 188 14.86 10.04 -9.49
CA ILE A 188 14.68 8.60 -9.39
C ILE A 188 15.23 7.99 -10.68
N TYR A 189 16.20 7.09 -10.53
CA TYR A 189 16.77 6.30 -11.60
C TYR A 189 16.51 4.82 -11.39
N ILE A 190 16.45 4.07 -12.48
CA ILE A 190 16.40 2.60 -12.45
C ILE A 190 17.49 1.97 -13.29
N LYS A 191 17.91 0.77 -12.88
CA LYS A 191 18.75 -0.12 -13.69
C LYS A 191 17.86 -1.09 -14.46
N ILE A 192 18.03 -1.14 -15.78
CA ILE A 192 17.25 -2.00 -16.70
C ILE A 192 18.01 -3.28 -17.00
#